data_AF-A0AAP2E3V6-F1
#
_entry.id   AF-A0AAP2E3V6-F1
#
_cell.length_a   1.000
_cell.length_b   1.000
_cell.length_c   1.000
_cell.angle_alpha   90.00
_cell.angle_beta   90.00
_cell.angle_gamma   90.00
#
_symmetry.space_group_name_H-M   'P 1'
#
loop_
_entity.id
_entity.type
_entity.pdbx_description
1 polymer ?
#
loop_
_entity_poly.entity_id
_entity_poly.type
_entity_poly.pdbx_seq_one_letter_code
_entity_poly.pdbx_strand_id
1 'polypeptide(L)' 'MRKKKDTHSFDFRPLGLAIREAREKAGFSRNDLGDKVFYGERHIADIENIGKHPSFHLFHDLVTMFNIS' A
#
# COMPACT_ATOMS: atom_id res chain seq x y z
N MET A 1 -25.33 -25.24 0.21
CA MET A 1 -24.09 -24.97 -0.57
C MET A 1 -23.81 -23.47 -0.53
N ARG A 2 -22.71 -23.05 0.11
CA ARG A 2 -22.30 -21.64 0.16
C ARG A 2 -21.75 -21.29 -1.22
N LYS A 3 -22.44 -20.43 -1.99
CA LYS A 3 -21.91 -19.94 -3.26
C LYS A 3 -20.54 -19.31 -2.97
N LYS A 4 -19.45 -19.86 -3.51
CA LYS A 4 -18.18 -19.15 -3.60
C LYS A 4 -18.49 -17.89 -4.39
N LYS A 5 -18.40 -16.72 -3.75
CA LYS A 5 -18.33 -15.47 -4.49
C LYS A 5 -17.06 -15.60 -5.31
N ASP A 6 -17.16 -15.54 -6.63
CA ASP A 6 -16.02 -15.33 -7.51
C ASP A 6 -15.50 -13.92 -7.22
N THR A 7 -14.80 -13.77 -6.08
CA THR A 7 -14.07 -12.57 -5.77
C THR A 7 -12.90 -12.55 -6.73
N HIS A 8 -13.03 -11.80 -7.82
CA HIS A 8 -11.88 -11.31 -8.56
C HIS A 8 -11.07 -10.45 -7.58
N SER A 9 -10.22 -11.09 -6.78
CA SER A 9 -9.33 -10.42 -5.85
C SER A 9 -8.24 -9.80 -6.69
N PHE A 10 -8.25 -8.48 -6.80
CA PHE A 10 -7.15 -7.74 -7.41
C PHE A 10 -5.85 -8.04 -6.65
N ASP A 11 -4.77 -8.31 -7.39
CA ASP A 11 -3.45 -8.52 -6.81
C ASP A 11 -2.78 -7.17 -6.57
N PHE A 12 -2.67 -6.77 -5.31
CA PHE A 12 -2.05 -5.49 -4.92
C PHE A 12 -0.52 -5.58 -4.79
N ARG A 13 0.11 -6.74 -5.01
CA ARG A 13 1.58 -6.88 -4.90
C ARG A 13 2.35 -5.94 -5.85
N PRO A 14 1.95 -5.75 -7.13
CA PRO A 14 2.64 -4.81 -8.01
C PRO A 14 2.55 -3.37 -7.50
N LEU A 15 1.40 -2.98 -6.96
CA LEU A 15 1.21 -1.68 -6.35
C LEU A 15 2.06 -1.51 -5.08
N GLY A 16 2.10 -2.54 -4.22
CA GLY A 16 2.95 -2.56 -3.04
C GLY A 16 4.42 -2.34 -3.35
N LEU A 17 4.92 -2.97 -4.43
CA LEU A 17 6.28 -2.77 -4.92
C LEU A 17 6.51 -1.34 -5.42
N ALA A 18 5.58 -0.79 -6.22
CA ALA A 18 5.69 0.59 -6.70
C ALA A 18 5.72 1.61 -5.55
N ILE A 19 4.89 1.42 -4.52
CA ILE A 19 4.90 2.26 -3.31
C ILE A 19 6.23 2.14 -2.59
N ARG A 20 6.76 0.92 -2.44
CA ARG A 20 8.06 0.68 -1.79
C ARG A 20 9.19 1.41 -2.52
N GLU A 21 9.27 1.26 -3.84
CA GLU A 21 10.30 1.91 -4.66
C GLU A 21 10.19 3.44 -4.58
N ALA A 22 8.98 3.98 -4.63
CA ALA A 22 8.77 5.41 -4.52
C ALA A 22 9.12 5.95 -3.12
N ARG A 23 8.78 5.21 -2.05
CA ARG A 23 9.17 5.54 -0.67
C ARG A 23 10.69 5.57 -0.52
N GLU A 24 11.38 4.55 -1.03
CA GLU A 24 12.84 4.44 -0.97
C GLU A 24 13.51 5.56 -1.78
N LYS A 25 12.99 5.89 -2.98
CA LYS A 25 13.46 7.01 -3.80
C LYS A 25 13.25 8.36 -3.13
N ALA A 26 12.18 8.52 -2.37
CA ALA A 26 11.91 9.72 -1.57
C ALA A 26 12.72 9.79 -0.27
N GLY A 27 13.45 8.72 0.09
CA GLY A 27 14.29 8.66 1.29
C GLY A 27 13.51 8.49 2.59
N PHE A 28 12.25 8.03 2.55
CA PHE A 28 11.46 7.80 3.77
C PHE A 28 11.68 6.40 4.33
N SER A 29 11.86 6.29 5.65
CA SER A 29 11.63 5.01 6.34
C SER A 29 10.14 4.69 6.36
N ARG A 30 9.79 3.43 6.69
CA ARG A 30 8.38 3.05 6.86
C ARG A 30 7.72 3.76 8.03
N ASN A 31 8.49 4.06 9.08
CA ASN A 31 8.00 4.83 10.21
C ASN A 31 7.71 6.28 9.80
N ASP A 32 8.63 6.94 9.08
CA ASP A 32 8.41 8.32 8.61
C ASP A 32 7.19 8.42 7.69
N LEU A 33 7.03 7.45 6.78
CA LEU A 33 5.85 7.40 5.93
C LEU A 33 4.59 7.18 6.77
N GLY A 34 4.64 6.22 7.68
CA GLY A 34 3.53 5.89 8.59
C GLY A 34 3.05 7.10 9.39
N ASP A 35 3.97 7.88 9.96
CA ASP A 35 3.65 9.09 10.70
C ASP A 35 2.97 10.16 9.82
N LYS A 36 3.34 10.26 8.54
CA LYS A 36 2.72 11.20 7.58
C LYS A 36 1.32 10.82 7.16
N VAL A 37 1.06 9.53 6.96
CA VAL A 37 -0.26 9.04 6.53
C VAL A 37 -1.14 8.58 7.70
N PHE A 38 -0.64 8.68 8.95
CA PHE A 38 -1.29 8.22 10.17
C PHE A 38 -1.58 6.69 10.20
N TYR A 39 -0.65 5.88 9.67
CA TYR A 39 -0.68 4.43 9.75
C TYR A 39 0.60 3.88 10.39
N GLY A 40 0.50 2.78 11.13
CA GLY A 40 1.70 2.15 11.70
C GLY A 40 2.63 1.57 10.64
N GLU A 41 3.93 1.58 10.91
CA GLU A 41 4.99 1.00 10.06
C GLU A 41 4.63 -0.42 9.57
N ARG A 42 4.06 -1.25 10.44
CA ARG A 42 3.68 -2.64 10.09
C ARG A 42 2.62 -2.68 8.98
N HIS A 43 1.69 -1.74 8.98
CA HIS A 43 0.65 -1.68 7.96
C HIS A 43 1.25 -1.30 6.59
N ILE A 44 2.19 -0.33 6.59
CA ILE A 44 2.96 0.03 5.40
C ILE A 44 3.76 -1.17 4.89
N ALA A 45 4.44 -1.90 5.79
CA ALA A 45 5.19 -3.10 5.44
C ALA A 45 4.30 -4.22 4.84
N ASP A 46 3.09 -4.41 5.36
CA ASP A 46 2.15 -5.40 4.81
C ASP A 46 1.73 -5.03 3.37
N ILE A 47 1.47 -3.75 3.10
CA ILE A 47 1.11 -3.29 1.75
C ILE A 47 2.29 -3.52 0.80
N GLU A 48 3.50 -3.10 1.19
CA GLU A 48 4.70 -3.20 0.36
C GLU A 48 5.13 -4.64 0.08
N ASN A 49 5.09 -5.52 1.08
CA ASN A 49 5.71 -6.85 0.99
C ASN A 49 4.75 -7.94 0.55
N ILE A 50 3.50 -7.92 1.04
CA ILE A 50 2.53 -8.99 0.79
C ILE A 50 1.35 -8.53 -0.07
N GLY A 51 1.32 -7.26 -0.50
CA GLY A 51 0.21 -6.71 -1.28
C GLY A 51 -1.09 -6.70 -0.49
N LYS A 52 -1.03 -6.36 0.81
CA LYS A 52 -2.25 -6.22 1.61
C LYS A 52 -3.09 -5.09 1.04
N HIS A 53 -4.41 -5.32 0.91
CA HIS A 53 -5.33 -4.32 0.40
C HIS A 53 -5.39 -3.10 1.34
N PRO A 54 -4.95 -1.90 0.90
CA PRO A 54 -5.06 -0.69 1.70
C PRO A 54 -6.50 -0.20 1.76
N SER A 55 -6.79 0.70 2.71
CA SER A 55 -8.01 1.51 2.62
C SER A 55 -7.91 2.45 1.40
N PHE A 56 -9.04 2.86 0.83
CA PHE A 56 -9.04 3.80 -0.30
C PHE A 56 -8.35 5.12 0.04
N HIS A 57 -8.53 5.62 1.27
CA HIS A 57 -7.89 6.84 1.76
C HIS A 57 -6.35 6.71 1.76
N LEU A 58 -5.84 5.63 2.36
CA LEU A 58 -4.40 5.36 2.37
C LEU A 58 -3.84 5.17 0.96
N PHE A 59 -4.57 4.44 0.12
CA PHE A 59 -4.20 4.26 -1.28
C PHE A 59 -4.05 5.61 -1.99
N HIS A 60 -5.08 6.46 -1.90
CA HIS A 60 -5.11 7.79 -2.50
C HIS A 60 -3.93 8.65 -2.02
N ASP A 61 -3.66 8.64 -0.72
CA ASP A 61 -2.58 9.45 -0.14
C ASP A 61 -1.20 8.98 -0.62
N LEU A 62 -0.98 7.66 -0.71
CA LEU A 62 0.28 7.09 -1.19
C LEU A 62 0.51 7.40 -2.67
N VAL A 63 -0.49 7.21 -3.54
CA VAL A 63 -0.33 7.46 -4.98
C VAL A 63 -0.17 8.96 -5.27
N THR A 64 -0.86 9.82 -4.53
CA THR A 64 -0.74 11.28 -4.67
C THR A 64 0.61 11.78 -4.14
N MET A 65 1.04 11.32 -2.97
CA MET A 65 2.31 11.73 -2.35
C MET A 65 3.53 11.35 -3.21
N PHE A 66 3.47 10.18 -3.84
CA PHE A 66 4.57 9.65 -4.64
C PHE A 66 4.42 9.86 -6.14
N ASN A 67 3.32 10.50 -6.57
CA ASN A 67 2.98 10.72 -7.98
C ASN A 67 3.05 9.42 -8.81
N ILE A 68 2.44 8.35 -8.28
CA ILE A 68 2.34 7.04 -8.91
C ILE A 68 1.11 7.05 -9.83
N SER A 69 1.30 6.69 -11.10
CA SER A 69 0.25 6.66 -12.14
C SER A 69 -0.21 5.25 -12.47
#